data_AF-A0A7S3NTR0-F1
#
_entry.id   AF-A0A7S3NTR0-F1
#
_cell.length_a   1.000
_cell.length_b   1.000
_cell.length_c   1.000
_cell.angle_alpha   90.00
_cell.angle_beta   90.00
_cell.angle_gamma   90.00
#
_symmetry.space_group_name_H-M   'P 1'
#
loop_
_entity.id
_entity.type
_entity.pdbx_description
1 polymer ?
#
loop_
_entity_poly.entity_id
_entity_poly.type
_entity_poly.pdbx_seq_one_letter_code
_entity_poly.pdbx_strand_id
1 'polypeptide(L)'
;FSLSTKMKIEEVKSTTRTQRVATHSHIKGLGLNDDFTAKEISHGLCGQEKAREAGGIVVDLIKSKKMAGKALLFAGAPGTGKTAIALAIAQEIGSQVPFCPMVGSEVYSSEVKKTEILMENFRRAIGIR
;
A
#
# COMPACT_ATOMS: atom_id res chain seq x y z
N PHE A 1 -5.57 50.13 10.74
CA PHE A 1 -6.32 49.24 9.84
C PHE A 1 -5.32 48.35 9.07
N SER A 2 -5.47 47.04 9.23
CA SER A 2 -4.94 45.94 8.39
C SER A 2 -3.42 45.72 8.31
N LEU A 3 -2.92 44.85 9.20
CA LEU A 3 -1.76 44.00 8.90
C LEU A 3 -2.27 42.79 8.12
N SER A 4 -2.10 42.80 6.80
CA SER A 4 -2.34 41.63 5.96
C SER A 4 -1.18 40.65 6.15
N THR A 5 -1.36 39.67 7.04
CA THR A 5 -0.51 38.49 7.11
C THR A 5 -0.76 37.64 5.87
N LYS A 6 0.08 37.80 4.84
CA LYS A 6 0.15 36.86 3.71
C LYS A 6 0.50 35.47 4.24
N MET A 7 -0.49 34.58 4.28
CA MET A 7 -0.30 33.16 4.57
C MET A 7 0.63 32.58 3.50
N LYS A 8 1.87 32.26 3.88
CA LYS A 8 2.81 31.50 3.03
C LYS A 8 2.31 30.06 2.98
N ILE A 9 1.63 29.70 1.89
CA ILE A 9 1.35 28.31 1.57
C ILE A 9 2.68 27.73 1.08
N GLU A 10 3.41 27.08 1.98
CA GLU A 10 4.54 26.23 1.59
C GLU A 10 3.97 24.93 1.02
N GLU A 11 4.37 24.62 -0.21
CA GLU A 11 4.05 23.36 -0.86
C GLU A 11 4.76 22.24 -0.08
N VAL A 12 4.00 21.52 0.75
CA VAL A 12 4.53 20.41 1.56
C VAL A 12 4.93 19.29 0.60
N LYS A 13 6.23 19.23 0.26
CA LYS A 13 6.81 18.06 -0.41
C LYS A 13 6.59 16.86 0.49
N SER A 14 5.84 15.88 0.01
CA SER A 14 5.58 14.65 0.77
C SER A 14 6.92 13.99 1.09
N THR A 15 7.30 13.96 2.36
CA THR A 15 8.43 13.19 2.87
C THR A 15 8.05 11.71 2.91
N THR A 16 7.83 11.13 1.73
CA THR A 16 7.74 9.68 1.58
C THR A 16 9.11 9.15 1.98
N ARG A 17 9.20 8.48 3.14
CA ARG A 17 10.44 7.92 3.69
C ARG A 17 11.14 7.13 2.58
N THR A 18 12.24 7.66 2.05
CA THR A 18 12.96 7.09 0.91
C THR A 18 13.54 5.74 1.34
N GLN A 19 12.88 4.64 0.99
CA GLN A 19 13.45 3.32 1.21
C GLN A 19 14.59 3.12 0.22
N ARG A 20 15.84 3.12 0.73
CA ARG A 20 17.03 2.67 0.00
C ARG A 20 16.79 1.21 -0.40
N VAL A 21 16.57 0.96 -1.69
CA VAL A 21 16.40 -0.35 -2.36
C VAL A 21 15.73 -1.41 -1.46
N ALA A 22 14.39 -1.40 -1.42
CA ALA A 22 13.62 -2.42 -0.71
C ALA A 22 13.79 -3.80 -1.37
N THR A 23 13.74 -4.89 -0.58
CA THR A 23 13.82 -6.30 -1.02
C THR A 23 12.85 -6.63 -2.16
N HIS A 24 11.77 -5.87 -2.27
CA HIS A 24 10.70 -6.05 -3.27
C HIS A 24 10.68 -4.98 -4.38
N SER A 25 11.76 -4.24 -4.57
CA SER A 25 11.88 -3.17 -5.59
C SER A 25 11.70 -3.64 -7.05
N HIS A 26 11.91 -4.93 -7.31
CA HIS A 26 11.73 -5.57 -8.60
C HIS A 26 10.25 -5.83 -8.95
N ILE A 27 9.33 -5.75 -7.97
CA ILE A 27 7.91 -6.01 -8.19
C ILE A 27 7.26 -4.77 -8.79
N LYS A 28 6.59 -4.95 -9.93
CA LYS A 28 5.96 -3.87 -10.71
C LYS A 28 4.44 -4.00 -10.83
N GLY A 29 3.85 -5.11 -10.38
CA GLY A 29 2.41 -5.37 -10.48
C GLY A 29 2.11 -6.85 -10.29
N LEU A 30 0.84 -7.23 -10.43
CA LEU A 30 0.40 -8.62 -10.31
C LEU A 30 0.67 -9.45 -11.57
N GLY A 31 0.85 -8.81 -12.72
CA GLY A 31 1.17 -9.49 -13.98
C GLY A 31 0.08 -10.45 -14.45
N LEU A 32 -1.16 -9.98 -14.42
CA LEU A 32 -2.33 -10.72 -14.89
C LEU A 32 -2.58 -10.46 -16.38
N ASN A 33 -3.32 -11.36 -17.02
CA ASN A 33 -3.93 -11.16 -18.32
C ASN A 33 -5.24 -10.36 -18.18
N ASP A 34 -5.82 -9.96 -19.31
CA ASP A 34 -7.11 -9.23 -19.35
C ASP A 34 -8.29 -10.08 -18.82
N ASP A 35 -8.15 -11.40 -18.83
CA ASP A 35 -9.12 -12.35 -18.27
C ASP A 35 -8.87 -12.67 -16.77
N PHE A 36 -8.02 -11.88 -16.12
CA PHE A 36 -7.57 -12.03 -14.72
C PHE A 36 -6.70 -13.25 -14.42
N THR A 37 -6.33 -14.07 -15.41
CA THR A 37 -5.41 -15.22 -15.17
C THR A 37 -3.97 -14.76 -14.95
N ALA A 38 -3.24 -15.44 -14.07
CA ALA A 38 -1.85 -15.07 -13.80
C ALA A 38 -0.88 -15.64 -14.85
N LYS A 39 -0.04 -14.78 -15.43
CA LYS A 39 1.10 -15.23 -16.26
C LYS A 39 2.14 -15.91 -15.38
N GLU A 40 2.68 -17.04 -15.82
CA GLU A 40 3.65 -17.86 -15.06
C GLU A 40 4.81 -17.03 -14.48
N ILE A 41 5.41 -16.16 -15.29
CA ILE A 41 6.43 -15.19 -14.87
C ILE A 41 6.09 -13.81 -15.45
N SER A 42 5.85 -12.82 -14.59
CA SER A 42 5.54 -11.46 -15.04
C SER A 42 5.66 -10.42 -13.93
N HIS A 43 6.00 -9.17 -14.29
CA HIS A 43 6.03 -8.01 -13.38
C HIS A 43 6.83 -8.20 -12.09
N GLY A 44 7.88 -9.04 -12.14
CA GLY A 44 8.73 -9.36 -10.98
C GLY A 44 8.19 -10.46 -10.07
N LEU A 45 7.10 -11.14 -10.45
CA LEU A 45 6.55 -12.30 -9.75
C LEU A 45 6.69 -13.57 -10.61
N CYS A 46 6.83 -14.72 -9.93
CA CYS A 46 6.88 -16.06 -10.52
C CYS A 46 5.98 -16.99 -9.69
N GLY A 47 5.10 -17.75 -10.37
CA GLY A 47 4.13 -18.64 -9.72
C GLY A 47 3.11 -17.89 -8.86
N GLN A 48 2.63 -18.56 -7.80
CA GLN A 48 1.58 -18.06 -6.87
C GLN A 48 0.33 -17.60 -7.64
N GLU A 49 -0.12 -18.35 -8.64
CA GLU A 49 -1.15 -17.94 -9.59
C GLU A 49 -2.43 -17.54 -8.85
N LYS A 50 -2.96 -18.45 -8.02
CA LYS A 50 -4.20 -18.23 -7.25
C LYS A 50 -4.14 -16.99 -6.37
N ALA A 51 -3.00 -16.71 -5.75
CA ALA A 51 -2.85 -15.56 -4.87
C ALA A 51 -2.75 -14.25 -5.66
N ARG A 52 -2.15 -14.29 -6.86
CA ARG A 52 -2.09 -13.15 -7.78
C ARG A 52 -3.45 -12.85 -8.40
N GLU A 53 -4.17 -13.88 -8.83
CA GLU A 53 -5.55 -13.77 -9.35
C GLU A 53 -6.51 -13.21 -8.29
N ALA A 54 -6.44 -13.73 -7.06
CA ALA A 54 -7.18 -13.16 -5.93
C ALA A 54 -6.79 -11.71 -5.65
N GLY A 55 -5.50 -11.36 -5.80
CA GLY A 55 -5.04 -9.98 -5.77
C GLY A 55 -5.69 -9.10 -6.84
N GLY A 56 -5.90 -9.64 -8.05
CA GLY A 56 -6.60 -8.94 -9.14
C GLY A 56 -8.04 -8.61 -8.80
N ILE A 57 -8.76 -9.55 -8.19
CA ILE A 57 -10.13 -9.33 -7.67
C ILE A 57 -10.13 -8.23 -6.61
N VAL A 58 -9.15 -8.23 -5.70
CA VAL A 58 -9.02 -7.18 -4.68
C VAL A 58 -8.78 -5.81 -5.32
N VAL A 59 -7.92 -5.73 -6.33
CA VAL A 59 -7.67 -4.48 -7.07
C VAL A 59 -8.95 -3.98 -7.72
N ASP A 60 -9.74 -4.87 -8.33
CA ASP A 60 -11.04 -4.51 -8.92
C ASP A 60 -12.05 -4.03 -7.86
N LEU A 61 -12.12 -4.69 -6.70
CA LEU A 61 -12.94 -4.25 -5.56
C LEU A 61 -12.52 -2.87 -5.03
N ILE A 62 -11.22 -2.57 -5.01
CA ILE A 62 -10.70 -1.26 -4.61
C ILE A 62 -11.08 -0.21 -5.65
N LYS A 63 -10.83 -0.46 -6.94
CA LYS A 63 -11.16 0.46 -8.05
C LYS A 63 -12.67 0.72 -8.15
N SER A 64 -13.49 -0.29 -7.87
CA SER A 64 -14.96 -0.17 -7.81
C SER A 64 -15.50 0.39 -6.48
N LYS A 65 -14.62 0.80 -5.55
CA LYS A 65 -14.96 1.38 -4.24
C LYS A 65 -15.78 0.45 -3.32
N LYS A 66 -15.72 -0.87 -3.53
CA LYS A 66 -16.44 -1.91 -2.76
C LYS A 66 -15.60 -2.51 -1.61
N MET A 67 -14.36 -2.05 -1.43
CA MET A 67 -13.44 -2.53 -0.39
C MET A 67 -13.49 -1.74 0.94
N ALA A 68 -14.31 -0.70 1.04
CA ALA A 68 -14.40 0.13 2.25
C ALA A 68 -14.77 -0.69 3.49
N GLY A 69 -14.02 -0.51 4.59
CA GLY A 69 -14.25 -1.20 5.86
C GLY A 69 -13.93 -2.70 5.86
N LYS A 70 -13.30 -3.22 4.80
CA LYS A 70 -12.89 -4.63 4.71
C LYS A 70 -11.38 -4.76 4.96
N ALA A 71 -10.98 -5.91 5.49
CA ALA A 71 -9.59 -6.28 5.69
C ALA A 71 -9.22 -7.47 4.80
N LEU A 72 -7.98 -7.50 4.32
CA LEU A 72 -7.40 -8.62 3.60
C LEU A 72 -6.27 -9.22 4.43
N LEU A 73 -6.32 -10.54 4.64
CA LEU A 73 -5.31 -11.28 5.40
C LEU A 73 -4.54 -12.21 4.47
N PHE A 74 -3.21 -12.06 4.43
CA PHE A 74 -2.33 -12.99 3.74
C PHE A 74 -1.79 -14.02 4.72
N ALA A 75 -2.09 -15.30 4.50
CA ALA A 75 -1.64 -16.42 5.33
C ALA A 75 -0.73 -17.37 4.54
N GLY A 76 0.20 -18.01 5.23
CA GLY A 76 1.15 -18.97 4.63
C GLY A 76 2.51 -18.96 5.32
N ALA A 77 3.34 -19.96 5.03
CA ALA A 77 4.69 -20.12 5.57
C ALA A 77 5.59 -18.88 5.32
N PRO A 78 6.64 -18.65 6.14
CA PRO A 78 7.63 -17.60 5.84
C PRO A 78 8.25 -17.83 4.45
N GLY A 79 8.57 -16.73 3.74
CA GLY A 79 9.19 -16.81 2.41
C GLY A 79 8.24 -17.04 1.22
N THR A 80 6.93 -17.23 1.42
CA THR A 80 5.96 -17.50 0.33
C THR A 80 5.46 -16.26 -0.43
N GLY A 81 6.12 -15.11 -0.29
CA GLY A 81 5.78 -13.91 -1.09
C GLY A 81 4.56 -13.11 -0.62
N LYS A 82 4.08 -13.27 0.62
CA LYS A 82 2.94 -12.48 1.16
C LYS A 82 3.12 -10.96 1.02
N THR A 83 4.25 -10.45 1.50
CA THR A 83 4.59 -9.02 1.40
C THR A 83 4.79 -8.58 -0.05
N ALA A 84 5.33 -9.47 -0.89
CA ALA A 84 5.50 -9.24 -2.32
C ALA A 84 4.16 -9.04 -3.04
N ILE A 85 3.16 -9.87 -2.74
CA ILE A 85 1.81 -9.74 -3.32
C ILE A 85 1.11 -8.48 -2.81
N ALA A 86 1.24 -8.14 -1.52
CA ALA A 86 0.69 -6.90 -0.98
C ALA A 86 1.25 -5.65 -1.69
N LEU A 87 2.56 -5.65 -1.98
CA LEU A 87 3.19 -4.58 -2.75
C LEU A 87 2.74 -4.60 -4.21
N ALA A 88 2.59 -5.76 -4.83
CA ALA A 88 2.10 -5.90 -6.19
C ALA A 88 0.69 -5.31 -6.36
N ILE A 89 -0.21 -5.59 -5.41
CA ILE A 89 -1.56 -4.98 -5.36
C ILE A 89 -1.44 -3.45 -5.28
N ALA A 90 -0.56 -2.93 -4.43
CA ALA A 90 -0.36 -1.49 -4.31
C ALA A 90 0.12 -0.85 -5.62
N GLN A 91 1.05 -1.50 -6.34
CA GLN A 91 1.50 -1.04 -7.66
C GLN A 91 0.36 -1.08 -8.70
N GLU A 92 -0.49 -2.09 -8.66
CA GLU A 92 -1.60 -2.29 -9.61
C GLU A 92 -2.75 -1.27 -9.44
N ILE A 93 -2.94 -0.76 -8.21
CA ILE A 93 -3.91 0.30 -7.93
C ILE A 93 -3.42 1.63 -8.52
N GLY A 94 -2.11 1.87 -8.52
CA GLY A 94 -1.47 3.01 -9.18
C GLY A 94 -0.69 3.91 -8.22
N SER A 95 0.25 4.68 -8.78
CA SER A 95 1.21 5.52 -8.04
C SER A 95 0.58 6.69 -7.27
N GLN A 96 -0.68 7.03 -7.56
CA GLN A 96 -1.41 8.10 -6.89
C GLN A 96 -2.07 7.65 -5.58
N VAL A 97 -2.20 6.34 -5.35
CA VAL A 97 -2.79 5.81 -4.12
C VAL A 97 -1.68 5.56 -3.09
N PRO A 98 -1.76 6.16 -1.89
CA PRO A 98 -0.72 6.01 -0.88
C PRO A 98 -0.67 4.57 -0.35
N PHE A 99 0.51 3.96 -0.43
CA PHE A 99 0.81 2.69 0.21
C PHE A 99 1.63 2.94 1.49
N CYS A 100 1.08 2.56 2.64
CA CYS A 100 1.69 2.81 3.95
C CYS A 100 2.06 1.46 4.63
N PRO A 101 3.25 0.90 4.34
CA PRO A 101 3.71 -0.30 5.05
C PRO A 101 4.04 0.04 6.50
N MET A 102 3.58 -0.81 7.42
CA MET A 102 3.82 -0.68 8.86
C MET A 102 4.21 -2.03 9.45
N VAL A 103 5.17 -2.04 10.37
CA VAL A 103 5.54 -3.24 11.13
C VAL A 103 4.77 -3.24 12.44
N GLY A 104 4.25 -4.40 12.87
CA GLY A 104 3.41 -4.48 14.08
C GLY A 104 4.10 -3.99 15.36
N SER A 105 5.44 -4.07 15.44
CA SER A 105 6.22 -3.53 16.55
C SER A 105 6.23 -1.99 16.60
N GLU A 106 6.01 -1.30 15.48
CA GLU A 106 5.95 0.18 15.41
C GLU A 106 4.74 0.75 16.15
N VAL A 107 3.74 -0.08 16.46
CA VAL A 107 2.55 0.31 17.26
C VAL A 107 2.90 0.52 18.74
N TYR A 108 4.01 -0.03 19.22
CA TYR A 108 4.41 0.07 20.62
C TYR A 108 5.29 1.32 20.83
N SER A 109 4.83 2.23 21.68
CA SER A 109 5.57 3.43 22.09
C SER A 109 5.40 3.68 23.59
N SER A 110 6.43 4.27 24.21
CA SER A 110 6.39 4.75 25.60
C SER A 110 5.67 6.10 25.73
N GLU A 111 5.65 6.89 24.67
CA GLU A 111 5.16 8.28 24.68
C GLU A 111 3.74 8.42 24.10
N VAL A 112 3.40 7.58 23.12
CA VAL A 112 2.14 7.68 22.36
C VAL A 112 1.30 6.42 22.55
N LYS A 113 -0.02 6.59 22.67
CA LYS A 113 -0.96 5.46 22.79
C LYS A 113 -0.96 4.61 21.51
N LYS A 114 -1.02 3.29 21.66
CA LYS A 114 -1.08 2.30 20.56
C LYS A 114 -2.20 2.62 19.55
N THR A 115 -3.37 3.03 20.03
CA THR A 115 -4.52 3.39 19.19
C THR A 115 -4.27 4.64 18.36
N GLU A 116 -3.54 5.61 18.90
CA GLU A 116 -3.23 6.86 18.22
C GLU A 116 -2.24 6.64 17.08
N ILE A 117 -1.24 5.79 17.31
CA ILE A 117 -0.30 5.36 16.27
C ILE A 117 -1.03 4.65 15.12
N LEU A 118 -1.98 3.76 15.42
CA LEU A 118 -2.80 3.11 14.39
C LEU A 118 -3.67 4.12 13.63
N MET A 119 -4.32 5.04 14.34
CA MET A 119 -5.15 6.07 13.72
C MET A 119 -4.35 6.99 12.81
N GLU A 120 -3.12 7.34 13.18
CA GLU A 120 -2.23 8.12 12.33
C GLU A 120 -1.88 7.38 11.03
N ASN A 121 -1.56 6.09 11.11
CA ASN A 121 -1.27 5.27 9.92
C ASN A 121 -2.50 5.12 9.01
N PHE A 122 -3.70 4.96 9.58
CA PHE A 122 -4.93 4.98 8.78
C PHE A 122 -5.11 6.32 8.06
N ARG A 123 -4.89 7.47 8.72
CA ARG A 123 -5.00 8.79 8.08
C ARG A 123 -4.01 8.96 6.93
N ARG A 124 -2.75 8.51 7.10
CA ARG A 124 -1.73 8.54 6.04
C ARG A 124 -2.13 7.70 4.82
N ALA A 125 -2.88 6.61 5.02
CA ALA A 125 -3.28 5.69 3.95
C ALA A 125 -4.57 6.09 3.18
N ILE A 126 -5.37 7.05 3.68
CA ILE A 126 -6.61 7.48 2.99
C ILE A 126 -6.35 8.60 1.97
N GLY A 127 -5.18 9.26 2.02
CA GLY A 127 -4.81 10.28 1.03
C GLY A 127 -5.59 11.59 1.13
N ILE A 128 -6.26 11.85 2.25
CA ILE A 128 -6.89 13.15 2.53
C ILE A 128 -5.76 14.18 2.70
N ARG A 129 -5.62 15.07 1.69
CA ARG A 129 -4.81 16.29 1.73
C ARG A 129 -5.73 17.48 1.67
#